data_AF-B0SPH5-F1
#
_entry.id   AF-B0SPH5-F1
#
_cell.length_a   1.000
_cell.length_b   1.000
_cell.length_c   1.000
_cell.angle_alpha   90.00
_cell.angle_beta   90.00
_cell.angle_gamma   90.00
#
_symmetry.space_group_name_H-M   'P 1'
#
loop_
_entity.id
_entity.type
_entity.pdbx_description
1 polymer ?
#
loop_
_entity_poly.entity_id
_entity_poly.type
_entity_poly.pdbx_seq_one_letter_code
_entity_poly.pdbx_strand_id
1 'polypeptide(L)'
;MMMNFNKITLVCVLIGILSLVGCIGSHVPKEIHLYDSATVVRSTDYKVLGKGTGQDSAFYLLGMFPVTKAPNVELAMSQILEKYPTGKTLINIKIQVEDKAYFPLGLVTVVNVTADVVGQPEETIPTNQKENK
;
A
#
# COMPACT_ATOMS: atom_id res chain seq x y z
N MET A 1 28.60 48.83 32.06
CA MET A 1 27.49 47.89 32.37
C MET A 1 26.46 47.86 31.23
N MET A 2 26.88 47.71 29.97
CA MET A 2 25.98 47.78 28.79
C MET A 2 26.12 46.57 27.86
N MET A 3 27.23 45.82 27.98
CA MET A 3 27.56 44.68 27.12
C MET A 3 26.89 43.36 27.53
N ASN A 4 26.46 43.23 28.80
CA ASN A 4 25.78 42.02 29.30
C ASN A 4 24.28 41.99 28.97
N PHE A 5 23.65 43.14 28.77
CA PHE A 5 22.22 43.23 28.46
C PHE A 5 21.93 42.67 27.06
N ASN A 6 22.77 43.01 26.06
CA ASN A 6 22.62 42.53 24.69
C ASN A 6 22.83 41.00 24.56
N LYS A 7 23.75 40.42 25.35
CA LYS A 7 23.97 38.96 25.37
C LYS A 7 22.77 38.20 25.95
N ILE A 8 22.14 38.75 26.98
CA ILE A 8 20.93 38.15 27.61
C ILE A 8 19.76 38.21 26.63
N THR A 9 19.55 39.34 25.95
CA THR A 9 18.50 39.47 24.93
C THR A 9 18.71 38.49 23.78
N LEU A 10 19.95 38.32 23.32
CA LEU A 10 20.28 37.39 22.23
C LEU A 10 20.06 35.91 22.63
N VAL A 11 20.37 35.54 23.88
CA VAL A 11 20.11 34.19 24.40
C VAL A 11 18.61 33.91 24.54
N CYS A 12 17.82 34.89 24.99
CA CYS A 12 16.36 34.75 25.07
C CYS A 12 15.72 34.61 23.68
N VAL A 13 16.21 35.34 22.67
CA VAL A 13 15.73 35.20 21.28
C VAL A 13 16.06 33.82 20.73
N LEU A 14 17.27 33.30 20.98
CA LEU A 14 17.65 31.95 20.53
C LEU A 14 16.78 30.86 21.16
N ILE A 15 16.51 30.94 22.46
CA ILE A 15 15.67 29.97 23.20
C ILE A 15 14.20 30.06 22.74
N GLY A 16 13.70 31.26 22.44
CA GLY A 16 12.36 31.47 21.86
C GLY A 16 12.21 30.83 20.48
N ILE A 17 13.25 30.88 19.65
CA ILE A 17 13.24 30.25 18.32
C ILE A 17 13.30 28.72 18.45
N LEU A 18 14.14 28.18 19.34
CA LEU A 18 14.25 26.73 19.57
C LEU A 18 12.97 26.10 20.14
N SER A 19 12.20 26.83 20.93
CA SER A 19 10.93 26.35 21.51
C SER A 19 9.77 26.33 20.50
N LEU A 20 9.83 27.12 19.42
CA LEU A 20 8.86 27.08 18.32
C LEU A 20 9.06 25.87 17.38
N VAL A 21 10.24 25.24 17.36
CA VAL A 21 10.53 24.08 16.50
C VAL A 21 10.14 22.75 17.17
N GLY A 22 9.88 22.75 18.48
CA GLY A 22 9.62 21.54 19.27
C GLY A 22 8.27 20.85 19.07
N CYS A 23 7.37 21.41 18.26
CA CYS A 23 6.01 20.87 18.06
C CYS A 23 5.70 20.41 16.64
N ILE A 24 6.71 20.13 15.80
CA ILE A 24 6.48 19.43 14.52
C ILE A 24 6.39 17.92 14.81
N GLY A 25 5.35 17.53 15.55
CA GLY A 25 4.95 16.14 15.68
C GLY A 25 4.31 15.72 14.37
N SER A 26 4.97 14.84 13.62
CA SER A 26 4.41 14.19 12.44
C SER A 26 3.25 13.28 12.87
N HIS A 27 2.06 13.87 13.05
CA HIS A 27 0.84 13.13 13.22
C HIS A 27 0.44 12.59 11.84
N VAL A 28 0.91 11.38 11.53
CA VAL A 28 0.47 10.66 10.33
C VAL A 28 -0.91 10.07 10.62
N PRO A 29 -1.95 10.46 9.88
CA PRO A 29 -3.27 9.88 10.07
C PRO A 29 -3.21 8.40 9.65
N LYS A 30 -3.40 7.49 10.61
CA LYS A 30 -3.58 6.05 10.35
C LYS A 30 -5.00 5.80 9.86
N GLU A 31 -5.33 6.23 8.66
CA GLU A 31 -6.62 5.93 8.05
C GLU A 31 -6.53 4.63 7.26
N ILE A 32 -7.12 3.57 7.83
CA ILE A 32 -7.28 2.29 7.15
C ILE A 32 -8.42 2.46 6.15
N HIS A 33 -8.11 2.92 4.94
CA HIS A 33 -9.10 3.01 3.87
C HIS A 33 -9.40 1.60 3.34
N LEU A 34 -10.45 0.97 3.88
CA LEU A 34 -10.99 -0.27 3.34
C LEU A 34 -11.90 0.07 2.15
N TYR A 35 -11.35 -0.03 0.94
CA TYR A 35 -12.14 0.04 -0.28
C TYR A 35 -12.80 -1.32 -0.52
N ASP A 36 -14.10 -1.44 -0.26
CA ASP A 36 -14.88 -2.64 -0.61
C ASP A 36 -15.23 -2.60 -2.11
N SER A 37 -14.27 -3.01 -2.94
CA SER A 37 -14.49 -3.17 -4.38
C SER A 37 -14.83 -4.63 -4.68
N ALA A 38 -16.04 -5.06 -4.31
CA ALA A 38 -16.55 -6.38 -4.64
C ALA A 38 -17.27 -6.37 -6.00
N THR A 39 -16.59 -6.81 -7.06
CA THR A 39 -17.26 -7.20 -8.31
C THR A 39 -18.05 -8.49 -8.04
N VAL A 40 -19.38 -8.41 -8.06
CA VAL A 40 -20.27 -9.56 -7.84
C VAL A 40 -20.13 -10.56 -8.99
N VAL A 41 -19.41 -11.65 -8.76
CA VAL A 41 -19.34 -12.78 -9.68
C VAL A 41 -20.69 -13.53 -9.59
N ARG A 42 -21.52 -13.38 -10.63
CA ARG A 42 -22.86 -14.00 -10.71
C ARG A 42 -22.83 -15.47 -11.15
N SER A 43 -21.67 -15.97 -11.55
CA SER A 43 -21.46 -17.34 -12.02
C SER A 43 -20.80 -18.18 -10.93
N THR A 44 -21.40 -19.32 -10.59
CA THR A 44 -20.90 -20.27 -9.57
C THR A 44 -19.74 -21.14 -10.04
N ASP A 45 -19.37 -21.05 -11.31
CA ASP A 45 -18.51 -22.03 -11.97
C ASP A 45 -17.04 -21.61 -12.00
N TYR A 46 -16.52 -21.10 -10.88
CA TYR A 46 -15.11 -20.75 -10.74
C TYR A 46 -14.45 -21.62 -9.65
N LYS A 47 -13.19 -21.98 -9.88
CA LYS A 47 -12.37 -22.65 -8.88
C LYS A 47 -11.42 -21.64 -8.26
N VAL A 48 -11.47 -21.50 -6.93
CA VAL A 48 -10.48 -20.72 -6.18
C VAL A 48 -9.16 -21.50 -6.22
N LEU A 49 -8.15 -20.91 -6.84
CA LEU A 49 -6.82 -21.50 -6.99
C LEU A 49 -5.95 -21.24 -5.76
N GLY A 50 -6.16 -20.13 -5.06
CA GLY A 50 -5.43 -19.78 -3.85
C GLY A 50 -5.64 -18.34 -3.41
N LYS A 51 -4.95 -17.93 -2.34
CA LYS A 51 -4.91 -16.54 -1.87
C LYS A 51 -3.58 -15.90 -2.24
N GLY A 52 -3.64 -14.82 -2.98
CA GLY A 52 -2.47 -14.08 -3.43
C GLY A 52 -2.26 -12.78 -2.67
N THR A 53 -0.99 -12.39 -2.51
CA THR A 53 -0.58 -11.13 -1.89
C THR A 53 0.40 -10.38 -2.79
N GLY A 54 0.18 -9.07 -2.91
CA GLY A 54 1.01 -8.14 -3.67
C GLY A 54 1.26 -6.88 -2.87
N GLN A 55 2.39 -6.23 -3.12
CA GLN A 55 2.80 -5.06 -2.36
C GLN A 55 3.50 -4.05 -3.29
N ASP A 56 3.17 -2.77 -3.09
CA ASP A 56 3.93 -1.67 -3.65
C ASP A 56 4.13 -0.58 -2.60
N SER A 57 5.19 0.23 -2.73
CA SER A 57 5.53 1.23 -1.72
C SER A 57 6.20 2.46 -2.31
N ALA A 58 5.97 3.60 -1.65
CA ALA A 58 6.58 4.87 -2.01
C ALA A 58 7.31 5.51 -0.82
N PHE A 59 8.44 6.15 -1.12
CA PHE A 59 9.23 6.91 -0.16
C PHE A 59 9.16 8.41 -0.47
N TYR A 60 8.80 9.20 0.53
CA TYR A 60 8.73 10.64 0.50
C TYR A 60 9.77 11.23 1.47
N LEU A 61 10.78 11.91 0.93
CA LEU A 61 11.79 12.58 1.73
C LEU A 61 11.15 13.75 2.49
N LEU A 62 11.42 13.84 3.79
CA LEU A 62 10.80 14.80 4.71
C LEU A 62 9.25 14.79 4.69
N GLY A 63 8.62 13.72 4.17
CA GLY A 63 7.17 13.63 3.98
C GLY A 63 6.61 14.52 2.87
N MET A 64 7.44 15.19 2.07
CA MET A 64 7.02 16.16 1.06
C MET A 64 7.50 15.84 -0.35
N PHE A 65 8.74 15.39 -0.49
CA PHE A 65 9.37 15.20 -1.80
C PHE A 65 9.34 13.73 -2.20
N PRO A 66 8.57 13.32 -3.23
CA PRO A 66 8.55 11.94 -3.68
C PRO A 66 9.90 11.58 -4.30
N VAL A 67 10.59 10.60 -3.73
CA VAL A 67 11.86 10.09 -4.28
C VAL A 67 11.59 8.90 -5.19
N THR A 68 10.53 8.14 -4.90
CA THR A 68 10.08 7.02 -5.71
C THR A 68 8.72 7.31 -6.34
N LYS A 69 8.29 6.44 -7.27
CA LYS A 69 6.94 6.50 -7.81
C LYS A 69 5.90 6.36 -6.70
N ALA A 70 4.75 6.99 -6.89
CA ALA A 70 3.59 6.81 -6.03
C ALA A 70 3.17 5.32 -6.04
N PRO A 71 2.65 4.81 -4.91
CA PRO A 71 2.35 3.40 -4.80
C PRO A 71 1.14 3.05 -5.69
N ASN A 72 1.26 1.98 -6.46
CA ASN A 72 0.28 1.57 -7.45
C ASN A 72 -0.35 0.22 -7.09
N VAL A 73 -1.66 0.25 -6.81
CA VAL A 73 -2.48 -0.93 -6.50
C VAL A 73 -2.47 -1.95 -7.65
N GLU A 74 -2.51 -1.48 -8.89
CA GLU A 74 -2.59 -2.34 -10.07
C GLU A 74 -1.28 -3.12 -10.30
N LEU A 75 -0.14 -2.51 -9.98
CA LEU A 75 1.14 -3.20 -9.98
C LEU A 75 1.15 -4.31 -8.92
N ALA A 76 0.66 -4.02 -7.70
CA ALA A 76 0.53 -5.03 -6.65
C ALA A 76 -0.43 -6.17 -7.05
N MET A 77 -1.54 -5.86 -7.73
CA MET A 77 -2.45 -6.88 -8.27
C MET A 77 -1.81 -7.71 -9.40
N SER A 78 -1.01 -7.08 -10.24
CA SER A 78 -0.28 -7.76 -11.33
C SER A 78 0.72 -8.76 -10.77
N GLN A 79 1.46 -8.39 -9.71
CA GLN A 79 2.36 -9.31 -8.98
C GLN A 79 1.63 -10.55 -8.43
N ILE A 80 0.34 -10.42 -8.09
CA ILE A 80 -0.47 -11.57 -7.66
C ILE A 80 -0.72 -12.51 -8.84
N LEU A 81 -1.15 -11.95 -9.98
CA LEU A 81 -1.46 -12.74 -11.18
C LEU A 81 -0.21 -13.41 -11.77
N GLU A 82 0.95 -12.76 -11.71
CA GLU A 82 2.23 -13.37 -12.12
C GLU A 82 2.58 -14.62 -11.31
N LYS A 83 2.22 -14.67 -10.02
CA LYS A 83 2.44 -15.84 -9.15
C LYS A 83 1.48 -17.00 -9.45
N TYR A 84 0.33 -16.71 -10.05
CA TYR A 84 -0.72 -17.68 -10.37
C TYR A 84 -1.04 -17.66 -11.87
N PRO A 85 -0.18 -18.27 -12.72
CA PRO A 85 -0.33 -18.20 -14.18
C PRO A 85 -1.62 -18.86 -14.71
N THR A 86 -2.22 -19.76 -13.93
CA THR A 86 -3.52 -20.39 -14.23
C THR A 86 -4.72 -19.56 -13.74
N GLY A 87 -4.48 -18.52 -12.93
CA GLY A 87 -5.48 -17.59 -12.45
C GLY A 87 -5.87 -16.58 -13.52
N LYS A 88 -7.18 -16.42 -13.76
CA LYS A 88 -7.69 -15.46 -14.74
C LYS A 88 -8.13 -14.15 -14.09
N THR A 89 -8.59 -14.20 -12.84
CA THR A 89 -9.11 -13.01 -12.16
C THR A 89 -8.95 -13.10 -10.65
N LEU A 90 -9.11 -11.95 -10.00
CA LEU A 90 -8.99 -11.75 -8.56
C LEU A 90 -10.37 -11.41 -7.99
N ILE A 91 -10.75 -12.07 -6.90
CA ILE A 91 -11.97 -11.77 -6.15
C ILE A 91 -11.62 -11.46 -4.69
N ASN A 92 -12.58 -10.92 -3.93
CA ASN A 92 -12.39 -10.58 -2.51
C ASN A 92 -11.14 -9.72 -2.26
N ILE A 93 -10.91 -8.73 -3.13
CA ILE A 93 -9.73 -7.88 -3.08
C ILE A 93 -9.83 -6.98 -1.84
N LYS A 94 -8.83 -7.05 -0.98
CA LYS A 94 -8.63 -6.14 0.15
C LYS A 94 -7.37 -5.33 -0.06
N ILE A 95 -7.54 -4.02 -0.12
CA ILE A 95 -6.46 -3.05 -0.23
C ILE A 95 -6.25 -2.43 1.15
N GLN A 96 -5.02 -2.44 1.63
CA GLN A 96 -4.62 -1.85 2.90
C GLN A 96 -3.48 -0.87 2.64
N VAL A 97 -3.66 0.37 3.09
CA VAL A 97 -2.63 1.42 2.97
C VAL A 97 -2.07 1.69 4.37
N GLU A 98 -0.75 1.62 4.48
CA GLU A 98 -0.02 1.85 5.73
C GLU A 98 1.02 2.95 5.52
N ASP A 99 0.89 4.03 6.28
CA ASP A 99 1.88 5.10 6.32
C ASP A 99 2.80 4.95 7.53
N LYS A 100 4.11 4.88 7.26
CA LYS A 100 5.17 4.72 8.25
C LYS A 100 6.08 5.94 8.22
N ALA A 101 5.98 6.79 9.25
CA ALA A 101 6.87 7.93 9.42
C ALA A 101 8.23 7.49 9.99
N TYR A 102 9.30 7.97 9.35
CA TYR A 102 10.68 7.81 9.78
C TYR A 102 11.28 9.20 9.92
N PHE A 103 11.02 9.89 11.03
CA PHE A 103 11.61 11.20 11.29
C PHE A 103 13.13 11.08 11.58
N PRO A 104 14.00 11.93 11.02
CA PRO A 104 13.73 13.03 10.08
C PRO A 104 13.77 12.62 8.60
N LEU A 105 14.07 11.35 8.30
CA LEU A 105 14.32 10.85 6.95
C LEU A 105 13.13 11.04 6.00
N GLY A 106 11.91 10.71 6.40
CA GLY A 106 10.75 10.81 5.52
C GLY A 106 9.55 9.97 5.93
N LEU A 107 8.64 9.77 4.97
CA LEU A 107 7.43 8.98 5.09
C LEU A 107 7.50 7.82 4.08
N VAL A 108 7.15 6.62 4.51
CA VAL A 108 6.97 5.46 3.63
C VAL A 108 5.51 5.08 3.60
N THR A 109 4.89 5.16 2.45
CA THR A 109 3.53 4.67 2.21
C THR A 109 3.63 3.28 1.58
N VAL A 110 3.04 2.29 2.23
CA VAL A 110 3.00 0.91 1.75
C VAL A 110 1.56 0.55 1.42
N VAL A 111 1.34 0.02 0.23
CA VAL A 111 0.04 -0.51 -0.21
C VAL A 111 0.16 -2.04 -0.28
N ASN A 112 -0.60 -2.70 0.57
CA ASN A 112 -0.72 -4.15 0.62
C ASN A 112 -2.05 -4.56 -0.01
N VAL A 113 -2.00 -5.43 -1.01
CA VAL A 113 -3.18 -5.98 -1.67
C VAL A 113 -3.24 -7.48 -1.42
N THR A 114 -4.38 -7.94 -0.94
CA THR A 114 -4.67 -9.37 -0.76
C THR A 114 -5.92 -9.73 -1.53
N ALA A 115 -5.92 -10.83 -2.27
CA ALA A 115 -7.06 -11.25 -3.06
C ALA A 115 -7.09 -12.77 -3.23
N ASP A 116 -8.28 -13.34 -3.43
CA ASP A 116 -8.43 -14.73 -3.80
C ASP A 116 -8.32 -14.83 -5.32
N VAL A 117 -7.44 -15.71 -5.81
CA VAL A 117 -7.22 -15.94 -7.24
C VAL A 117 -8.16 -17.02 -7.72
N VAL A 118 -8.89 -16.75 -8.80
CA VAL A 118 -9.82 -17.71 -9.40
C VAL A 118 -9.49 -17.97 -10.86
N GLY A 119 -9.73 -19.21 -11.28
CA GLY A 119 -9.52 -19.68 -12.65
C GLY A 119 -10.69 -20.53 -13.13
N GLN A 120 -10.59 -20.98 -14.38
CA GLN A 120 -11.53 -21.96 -14.91
C GLN A 120 -11.35 -23.30 -14.18
N PRO A 121 -12.45 -24.02 -13.87
CA PRO A 121 -12.35 -25.43 -13.57
C PRO A 121 -11.72 -26.11 -14.80
N GLU A 122 -10.71 -26.95 -14.58
CA GLU A 122 -10.14 -27.76 -15.66
C GLU A 122 -11.28 -28.57 -16.28
N GLU A 123 -11.69 -28.21 -17.50
CA GLU A 123 -12.52 -29.07 -18.33
C GLU A 123 -11.70 -30.33 -18.60
N THR A 124 -11.94 -31.36 -17.81
CA THR A 124 -11.54 -32.72 -18.16
C THR A 124 -12.32 -33.05 -19.42
N ILE A 125 -11.71 -32.84 -20.59
CA ILE A 125 -12.25 -33.25 -21.88
C ILE A 125 -12.65 -34.72 -21.72
N PRO A 126 -13.96 -35.06 -21.69
CA PRO A 126 -14.34 -36.45 -21.72
C PRO A 126 -14.09 -36.92 -23.14
N THR A 127 -12.95 -37.57 -23.38
CA THR A 127 -12.77 -38.42 -24.56
C THR A 127 -13.71 -39.61 -24.42
N ASN A 128 -14.99 -39.38 -24.66
CA ASN A 128 -16.01 -40.40 -24.80
C ASN A 128 -16.57 -40.28 -26.21
N GLN A 129 -15.85 -40.87 -27.16
CA GLN A 129 -16.44 -41.31 -28.41
C GLN A 129 -16.36 -42.83 -28.43
N LYS A 130 -17.44 -43.44 -27.91
CA LYS A 130 -17.88 -44.78 -28.29
C LYS A 130 -18.20 -44.81 -29.79
N GLU A 131 -17.62 -45.80 -30.45
CA GLU A 131 -18.34 -46.85 -31.18
C GLU A 131 -19.24 -46.48 -32.39
N ASN A 132 -18.97 -47.20 -33.49
CA ASN A 132 -19.90 -47.68 -34.52
C ASN A 132 -19.98 -46.94 -35.87
N LYS A 133 -19.21 -47.42 -36.86
CA LYS A 133 -19.75 -47.94 -38.13
C LYS A 133 -18.70 -48.80 -38.85
#